data_AF-A0A942QWT1-F1
#
_entry.id   AF-A0A942QWT1-F1
#
_cell.length_a   1.000
_cell.length_b   1.000
_cell.length_c   1.000
_cell.angle_alpha   90.00
_cell.angle_beta   90.00
_cell.angle_gamma   90.00
#
_symmetry.space_group_name_H-M   'P 1'
#
loop_
_entity.id
_entity.type
_entity.pdbx_description
1 polymer ?
#
loop_
_entity_poly.entity_id
_entity_poly.type
_entity_poly.pdbx_seq_one_letter_code
_entity_poly.pdbx_strand_id
1 'polypeptide(L)'
;MLKKDKFKIRNQLIKAVEAYKGIDGFTFFDTVDWLHRPKELKLDQNDTEVLLMNLSKTAWILLTTKCFYIGQDDTIIRINSSDIEDLEFENQKRSFDRQEAYKYSRLESYTQWSFSGILNIETKNKRTIKVNLPNHNFGVCLVNALRRLRFVTEKYEGI
;
A
#
# COMPACT_ATOMS: atom_id res chain seq x y z
N MET A 1 -22.96 -2.63 16.54
CA MET A 1 -22.10 -2.72 15.34
C MET A 1 -22.52 -1.63 14.35
N LEU A 2 -21.61 -0.78 13.88
CA LEU A 2 -21.97 0.39 13.04
C LEU A 2 -21.68 0.08 11.56
N LYS A 3 -22.73 -0.13 10.76
CA LYS A 3 -22.59 -0.11 9.28
C LYS A 3 -22.27 1.32 8.86
N LYS A 4 -21.00 1.60 8.57
CA LYS A 4 -20.61 2.86 7.92
C LYS A 4 -20.72 2.72 6.41
N ASP A 5 -21.21 3.77 5.78
CA ASP A 5 -21.17 3.94 4.34
C ASP A 5 -19.73 3.74 3.82
N LYS A 6 -19.56 2.89 2.80
CA LYS A 6 -18.29 2.61 2.13
C LYS A 6 -17.56 3.89 1.69
N PHE A 7 -18.30 4.93 1.31
CA PHE A 7 -17.74 6.24 0.98
C PHE A 7 -17.11 6.95 2.19
N LYS A 8 -17.68 6.80 3.39
CA LYS A 8 -17.09 7.36 4.63
C LYS A 8 -15.82 6.62 5.05
N ILE A 9 -15.70 5.34 4.73
CA ILE A 9 -14.48 4.55 4.99
C ILE A 9 -13.40 4.94 3.99
N ARG A 10 -13.73 4.99 2.70
CA ARG A 10 -12.85 5.51 1.66
C ARG A 10 -12.27 6.86 2.03
N ASN A 11 -13.11 7.84 2.41
CA ASN A 11 -12.64 9.17 2.78
C ASN A 11 -11.73 9.16 4.01
N GLN A 12 -11.94 8.26 4.98
CA GLN A 12 -11.03 8.11 6.13
C GLN A 12 -9.68 7.49 5.76
N LEU A 13 -9.65 6.60 4.77
CA LEU A 13 -8.42 6.03 4.25
C LEU A 13 -7.66 7.08 3.43
N ILE A 14 -8.34 7.81 2.54
CA ILE A 14 -7.75 8.90 1.75
C ILE A 14 -7.11 9.95 2.66
N LYS A 15 -7.79 10.41 3.70
CA LYS A 15 -7.22 11.36 4.67
C LYS A 15 -5.94 10.86 5.34
N ALA A 16 -5.81 9.56 5.59
CA ALA A 16 -4.61 9.00 6.23
C ALA A 16 -3.36 9.04 5.32
N VAL A 17 -3.56 9.20 4.02
CA VAL A 17 -2.50 9.23 3.00
C VAL A 17 -2.57 10.48 2.12
N GLU A 18 -3.29 11.53 2.54
CA GLU A 18 -3.53 12.70 1.70
C GLU A 18 -2.27 13.51 1.39
N ALA A 19 -1.25 13.41 2.24
CA ALA A 19 0.06 14.04 2.03
C ALA A 19 0.78 13.56 0.74
N TYR A 20 0.34 12.44 0.16
CA TYR A 20 0.89 11.91 -1.09
C TYR A 20 0.11 12.36 -2.34
N LYS A 21 -0.91 13.22 -2.21
CA LYS A 21 -1.63 13.78 -3.36
C LYS A 21 -0.71 14.64 -4.22
N GLY A 22 -0.81 14.46 -5.54
CA GLY A 22 0.02 15.18 -6.51
C GLY A 22 1.46 14.68 -6.62
N ILE A 23 1.85 13.66 -5.83
CA ILE A 23 3.13 12.98 -6.01
C ILE A 23 3.01 11.95 -7.14
N ASP A 24 4.01 11.92 -8.02
CA ASP A 24 4.06 10.98 -9.13
C ASP A 24 3.91 9.52 -8.66
N GLY A 25 3.14 8.75 -9.42
CA GLY A 25 2.83 7.35 -9.13
C GLY A 25 1.67 7.13 -8.16
N PHE A 26 1.09 8.18 -7.56
CA PHE A 26 -0.09 8.05 -6.70
C PHE A 26 -1.35 8.59 -7.39
N THR A 27 -2.42 7.78 -7.41
CA THR A 27 -3.73 8.17 -7.96
C THR A 27 -4.83 7.89 -6.94
N PHE A 28 -5.49 8.94 -6.47
CA PHE A 28 -6.53 8.86 -5.45
C PHE A 28 -7.91 8.73 -6.10
N PHE A 29 -8.76 7.89 -5.52
CA PHE A 29 -10.15 7.70 -5.96
C PHE A 29 -11.11 8.46 -5.04
N ASP A 30 -10.87 9.78 -4.87
CA ASP A 30 -11.74 10.67 -4.10
C ASP A 30 -12.92 11.23 -4.92
N THR A 31 -12.84 11.16 -6.25
CA THR A 31 -13.90 11.52 -7.18
C THR A 31 -14.44 10.28 -7.92
N VAL A 32 -15.50 10.45 -8.71
CA VAL A 32 -16.20 9.34 -9.40
C VAL A 32 -15.55 9.02 -10.75
N ASP A 33 -14.37 9.54 -11.08
CA ASP A 33 -13.75 9.31 -12.39
C ASP A 33 -13.04 7.95 -12.45
N TRP A 34 -13.71 7.01 -13.13
CA TRP A 34 -13.36 5.60 -13.29
C TRP A 34 -12.17 5.31 -14.21
N LEU A 35 -11.48 6.34 -14.72
CA LEU A 35 -10.55 6.21 -15.85
C LEU A 35 -9.19 5.57 -15.50
N HIS A 36 -8.91 5.35 -14.22
CA HIS A 36 -7.54 5.01 -13.77
C HIS A 36 -7.39 3.57 -13.26
N ARG A 37 -8.42 2.72 -13.33
CA ARG A 37 -8.33 1.34 -12.83
C ARG A 37 -7.58 0.43 -13.84
N PRO A 38 -6.74 -0.50 -13.38
CA PRO A 38 -6.24 -1.59 -14.22
C PRO A 38 -7.42 -2.36 -14.86
N LYS A 39 -7.45 -2.42 -16.20
CA LYS A 39 -8.61 -2.91 -16.99
C LYS A 39 -9.04 -4.35 -16.64
N GLU A 40 -8.12 -5.17 -16.17
CA GLU A 40 -8.36 -6.59 -15.90
C GLU A 40 -8.83 -6.86 -14.47
N LEU A 41 -8.84 -5.85 -13.60
CA LEU A 41 -9.16 -6.05 -12.19
C LEU A 41 -10.66 -5.97 -11.92
N LYS A 42 -11.25 -7.12 -11.56
CA LYS A 42 -12.61 -7.21 -11.04
C LYS A 42 -12.60 -7.05 -9.52
N LEU A 43 -13.21 -5.97 -9.04
CA LEU A 43 -13.42 -5.73 -7.61
C LEU A 43 -14.70 -6.43 -7.13
N ASP A 44 -14.71 -6.79 -5.85
CA ASP A 44 -15.92 -7.20 -5.15
C ASP A 44 -16.93 -6.03 -5.11
N GLN A 45 -18.23 -6.31 -5.22
CA GLN A 45 -19.30 -5.30 -5.27
C GLN A 45 -19.31 -4.39 -4.03
N ASN A 46 -18.86 -4.91 -2.89
CA ASN A 46 -18.83 -4.19 -1.63
C ASN A 46 -17.48 -3.51 -1.36
N ASP A 47 -16.53 -3.62 -2.29
CA ASP A 47 -15.26 -2.93 -2.19
C ASP A 47 -15.27 -1.65 -3.02
N THR A 48 -14.45 -0.69 -2.63
CA THR A 48 -14.34 0.60 -3.32
C THR A 48 -12.88 1.02 -3.31
N GLU A 49 -12.40 1.50 -4.45
CA GLU A 49 -11.03 1.97 -4.58
C GLU A 49 -10.77 3.19 -3.71
N VAL A 50 -9.52 3.29 -3.28
CA VAL A 50 -9.04 4.37 -2.42
C VAL A 50 -7.83 5.02 -3.05
N LEU A 51 -6.81 4.23 -3.38
CA LEU A 51 -5.51 4.70 -3.85
C LEU A 51 -4.87 3.66 -4.78
N LEU A 52 -4.41 4.08 -5.96
CA LEU A 52 -3.53 3.32 -6.83
C LEU A 52 -2.11 3.85 -6.71
N MET A 53 -1.16 2.97 -6.48
CA MET A 53 0.28 3.22 -6.48
C MET A 53 0.89 2.53 -7.70
N ASN A 54 1.31 3.31 -8.70
CA ASN A 54 2.01 2.81 -9.89
C ASN A 54 3.51 2.74 -9.59
N LEU A 55 3.98 1.54 -9.25
CA LEU A 55 5.38 1.29 -8.90
C LEU A 55 6.28 1.28 -10.15
N SER A 56 5.74 0.77 -11.26
CA SER A 56 6.38 0.79 -12.58
C SER A 56 5.31 0.70 -13.67
N LYS A 57 5.70 0.47 -14.94
CA LYS A 57 4.77 0.21 -16.04
C LYS A 57 3.98 -1.10 -15.88
N THR A 58 4.53 -2.07 -15.15
CA THR A 58 3.98 -3.43 -15.01
C THR A 58 3.70 -3.81 -13.56
N ALA A 59 4.03 -2.92 -12.60
CA ALA A 59 3.87 -3.16 -11.18
C ALA A 59 3.02 -2.06 -10.54
N TRP A 60 2.00 -2.45 -9.77
CA TRP A 60 1.10 -1.52 -9.09
C TRP A 60 0.49 -2.11 -7.83
N ILE A 61 0.04 -1.24 -6.93
CA ILE A 61 -0.74 -1.61 -5.75
C ILE A 61 -2.04 -0.80 -5.73
N LEU A 62 -3.19 -1.48 -5.67
CA LEU A 62 -4.49 -0.84 -5.48
C LEU A 62 -4.98 -1.09 -4.06
N LEU A 63 -5.08 -0.03 -3.28
CA LEU A 63 -5.76 -0.03 -2.00
C LEU A 63 -7.25 0.16 -2.20
N THR A 64 -8.03 -0.61 -1.45
CA THR A 64 -9.48 -0.50 -1.40
C THR A 64 -9.96 -0.30 0.04
N THR A 65 -11.29 -0.29 0.24
CA THR A 65 -11.90 -0.17 1.57
C THR A 65 -11.76 -1.41 2.46
N LYS A 66 -11.40 -2.57 1.89
CA LYS A 66 -11.29 -3.85 2.62
C LYS A 66 -9.94 -4.54 2.47
N CYS A 67 -9.30 -4.38 1.32
CA CYS A 67 -8.14 -5.15 0.96
C CYS A 67 -7.18 -4.30 0.14
N PHE A 68 -6.14 -4.94 -0.36
CA PHE A 68 -5.32 -4.36 -1.40
C PHE A 68 -4.95 -5.44 -2.40
N TYR A 69 -4.74 -4.98 -3.62
CA TYR A 69 -4.33 -5.80 -4.75
C TYR A 69 -2.92 -5.40 -5.14
N ILE A 70 -2.09 -6.38 -5.44
CA ILE A 70 -0.75 -6.19 -6.01
C ILE A 70 -0.78 -6.79 -7.40
N GLY A 71 -0.52 -5.98 -8.42
CA GLY A 71 -0.22 -6.44 -9.76
C GLY A 71 1.29 -6.41 -9.97
N GLN A 72 1.91 -7.55 -10.25
CA GLN A 72 3.33 -7.64 -10.63
C GLN A 72 3.57 -8.94 -11.41
N ASP A 73 4.45 -8.91 -12.41
CA ASP A 73 4.88 -10.08 -13.19
C ASP A 73 3.70 -10.88 -13.78
N ASP A 74 2.72 -10.17 -14.35
CA ASP A 74 1.46 -10.71 -14.91
C ASP A 74 0.57 -11.46 -13.90
N THR A 75 0.86 -11.32 -12.60
CA THR A 75 0.05 -11.87 -11.52
C THR A 75 -0.65 -10.77 -10.75
N ILE A 76 -1.92 -11.03 -10.38
CA ILE A 76 -2.69 -10.17 -9.49
C ILE A 76 -2.95 -10.94 -8.20
N ILE A 77 -2.46 -10.41 -7.09
CA ILE A 77 -2.61 -10.99 -5.76
C ILE A 77 -3.51 -10.08 -4.94
N ARG A 78 -4.56 -10.64 -4.35
CA ARG A 78 -5.43 -9.96 -3.38
C ARG A 78 -5.03 -10.35 -1.97
N ILE A 79 -4.89 -9.36 -1.08
CA ILE A 79 -4.59 -9.58 0.34
C ILE A 79 -5.58 -8.79 1.19
N ASN A 80 -6.36 -9.48 2.04
CA ASN A 80 -7.19 -8.78 3.02
C ASN A 80 -6.32 -8.25 4.15
N SER A 81 -6.65 -7.08 4.71
CA SER A 81 -5.92 -6.51 5.84
C SER A 81 -5.89 -7.44 7.06
N SER A 82 -6.95 -8.23 7.25
CA SER A 82 -7.12 -9.24 8.30
C SER A 82 -6.14 -10.40 8.19
N ASP A 83 -5.61 -10.64 6.98
CA ASP A 83 -4.78 -11.80 6.67
C ASP A 83 -3.29 -11.48 6.80
N ILE A 84 -2.92 -10.21 6.87
CA ILE A 84 -1.54 -9.78 7.11
C ILE A 84 -1.18 -10.11 8.55
N GLU A 85 -0.05 -10.78 8.75
CA GLU A 85 0.57 -11.02 10.04
C GLU A 85 1.65 -9.96 10.29
N ASP A 86 2.67 -9.91 9.43
CA ASP A 86 3.80 -8.98 9.55
C ASP A 86 4.20 -8.32 8.22
N LEU A 87 4.99 -7.24 8.32
CA LEU A 87 5.55 -6.47 7.21
C LEU A 87 7.04 -6.21 7.45
N GLU A 88 7.91 -6.82 6.65
CA GLU A 88 9.37 -6.64 6.73
C GLU A 88 9.91 -5.98 5.45
N PHE A 89 10.77 -4.97 5.59
CA PHE A 89 11.46 -4.35 4.46
C PHE A 89 12.87 -4.93 4.30
N GLU A 90 13.08 -5.71 3.24
CA GLU A 90 14.39 -6.11 2.73
C GLU A 90 14.96 -5.02 1.82
N ASN A 91 15.84 -4.19 2.36
CA ASN A 91 16.48 -3.15 1.57
C ASN A 91 17.49 -3.77 0.58
N GLN A 92 17.37 -3.46 -0.72
CA GLN A 92 18.29 -3.98 -1.75
C GLN A 92 19.74 -3.47 -1.57
N LYS A 93 19.94 -2.41 -0.79
CA LYS A 93 21.26 -1.91 -0.37
C LYS A 93 21.82 -2.57 0.90
N ARG A 94 21.45 -3.82 1.22
CA ARG A 94 22.10 -4.59 2.30
C ARG A 94 23.58 -4.88 2.02
N SER A 95 24.03 -4.73 0.78
CA SER A 95 25.46 -4.61 0.45
C SER A 95 25.81 -3.12 0.33
N PHE A 96 26.35 -2.49 1.38
CA PHE A 96 27.55 -1.65 1.27
C PHE A 96 28.01 -1.14 2.64
N ASP A 97 29.28 -1.42 2.89
CA ASP A 97 30.28 -0.75 3.71
C ASP A 97 29.84 0.41 4.63
N ARG A 98 30.35 0.39 5.87
CA ARG A 98 30.16 1.43 6.90
C ARG A 98 30.46 2.86 6.40
N GLN A 99 31.19 3.00 5.29
CA GLN A 99 31.56 4.25 4.65
C GLN A 99 30.41 5.00 3.95
N GLU A 100 29.29 4.38 3.58
CA GLU A 100 28.15 5.12 2.98
C GLU A 100 27.15 5.63 4.03
N ALA A 101 27.15 5.04 5.24
CA ALA A 101 26.22 5.39 6.31
C ALA A 101 26.35 6.85 6.80
N TYR A 102 27.55 7.45 6.71
CA TYR A 102 27.75 8.85 7.11
C TYR A 102 27.01 9.85 6.20
N LYS A 103 26.69 9.46 4.95
CA LYS A 103 25.95 10.30 3.99
C LYS A 103 24.47 10.43 4.36
N TYR A 104 23.96 9.59 5.26
CA TYR A 104 22.57 9.57 5.73
C TYR A 104 22.43 10.08 7.17
N SER A 105 23.33 10.96 7.63
CA SER A 105 23.36 11.54 8.99
C SER A 105 22.12 12.38 9.37
N ARG A 106 21.21 12.64 8.43
CA ARG A 106 19.91 13.28 8.67
C ARG A 106 18.81 12.19 8.78
N LEU A 107 18.04 12.23 9.87
CA LEU A 107 16.99 11.27 10.22
C LEU A 107 16.00 10.98 9.06
N GLU A 108 15.71 12.01 8.27
CA GLU A 108 14.82 11.93 7.11
C GLU A 108 15.39 11.01 6.01
N SER A 109 16.67 11.14 5.67
CA SER A 109 17.31 10.33 4.62
C SER A 109 17.43 8.85 5.03
N TYR A 110 17.57 8.57 6.33
CA TYR A 110 17.53 7.21 6.88
C TYR A 110 16.12 6.61 6.80
N THR A 111 15.09 7.40 7.09
CA THR A 111 13.69 6.96 6.99
C THR A 111 13.29 6.70 5.53
N GLN A 112 13.70 7.58 4.61
CA GLN A 112 13.53 7.37 3.18
C GLN A 112 14.22 6.07 2.73
N TRP A 113 15.44 5.80 3.21
CA TRP A 113 16.13 4.56 2.86
C TRP A 113 15.37 3.31 3.33
N SER A 114 14.92 3.26 4.58
CA SER A 114 14.31 2.07 5.20
C SER A 114 13.01 1.58 4.54
N PHE A 115 12.32 2.41 3.77
CA PHE A 115 11.04 2.08 3.12
C PHE A 115 11.16 1.86 1.59
N SER A 116 12.38 1.64 1.10
CA SER A 116 12.68 1.31 -0.30
C SER A 116 13.31 -0.09 -0.42
N GLY A 117 13.06 -0.78 -1.54
CA GLY A 117 13.54 -2.15 -1.77
C GLY A 117 12.40 -3.17 -1.83
N ILE A 118 12.59 -4.33 -1.23
CA ILE A 118 11.59 -5.41 -1.23
C ILE A 118 10.79 -5.35 0.06
N LEU A 119 9.47 -5.23 -0.03
CA LEU A 119 8.57 -5.46 1.08
C LEU A 119 8.13 -6.92 1.08
N ASN A 120 8.44 -7.62 2.16
CA ASN A 120 7.88 -8.92 2.48
C ASN A 120 6.61 -8.73 3.30
N ILE A 121 5.50 -9.24 2.77
CA ILE A 121 4.21 -9.29 3.45
C ILE A 121 4.00 -10.72 3.90
N GLU A 122 4.06 -10.95 5.21
CA GLU A 122 3.73 -12.24 5.79
C GLU A 122 2.24 -12.30 6.07
N THR A 123 1.63 -13.41 5.66
CA THR A 123 0.20 -13.64 5.88
C THR A 123 0.01 -14.79 6.88
N LYS A 124 -1.13 -14.81 7.57
CA LYS A 124 -1.47 -15.81 8.60
C LYS A 124 -1.41 -17.27 8.14
N ASN A 125 -1.46 -17.52 6.84
CA ASN A 125 -1.28 -18.85 6.25
C ASN A 125 0.20 -19.19 6.00
N LYS A 126 1.13 -18.39 6.54
CA LYS A 126 2.59 -18.51 6.39
C LYS A 126 3.10 -18.31 4.96
N ARG A 127 2.31 -17.69 4.07
CA ARG A 127 2.80 -17.26 2.76
C ARG A 127 3.47 -15.90 2.90
N THR A 128 4.67 -15.79 2.31
CA THR A 128 5.38 -14.52 2.11
C THR A 128 5.12 -14.01 0.71
N ILE A 129 4.66 -12.76 0.59
CA ILE A 129 4.43 -12.07 -0.68
C ILE A 129 5.47 -10.95 -0.78
N LYS A 130 6.26 -10.97 -1.85
CA LYS A 130 7.32 -9.97 -2.07
C LYS A 130 6.85 -8.90 -3.03
N VAL A 131 7.02 -7.64 -2.66
CA VAL A 131 6.64 -6.49 -3.47
C VAL A 131 7.85 -5.57 -3.64
N ASN A 132 8.22 -5.27 -4.88
CA ASN A 132 9.31 -4.33 -5.13
C ASN A 132 8.80 -2.90 -5.03
N LEU A 133 9.28 -2.15 -4.04
CA LEU A 133 8.97 -0.74 -3.79
C LEU A 133 10.17 0.12 -4.20
N PRO A 134 10.19 0.65 -5.43
CA PRO A 134 11.36 1.35 -5.96
C PRO A 134 11.59 2.73 -5.32
N ASN A 135 10.56 3.30 -4.70
CA ASN A 135 10.61 4.60 -4.05
C ASN A 135 10.05 4.50 -2.62
N HIS A 136 10.75 5.14 -1.68
CA HIS A 136 10.39 5.18 -0.27
C HIS A 136 8.99 5.73 0.01
N ASN A 137 8.52 6.68 -0.81
CA ASN A 137 7.19 7.24 -0.67
C ASN A 137 6.13 6.15 -0.78
N PHE A 138 6.34 5.14 -1.64
CA PHE A 138 5.42 4.01 -1.75
C PHE A 138 5.39 3.18 -0.47
N GLY A 139 6.56 2.87 0.10
CA GLY A 139 6.63 2.08 1.34
C GLY A 139 5.98 2.78 2.53
N VAL A 140 6.30 4.06 2.75
CA VAL A 140 5.71 4.83 3.85
C VAL A 140 4.20 5.01 3.66
N CYS A 141 3.77 5.35 2.43
CA CYS A 141 2.35 5.49 2.12
C CYS A 141 1.59 4.17 2.33
N LEU A 142 2.14 3.06 1.86
CA LEU A 142 1.53 1.74 2.01
C LEU A 142 1.39 1.34 3.48
N VAL A 143 2.44 1.54 4.30
CA VAL A 143 2.36 1.23 5.73
C VAL A 143 1.27 2.05 6.43
N ASN A 144 1.21 3.35 6.15
CA ASN A 144 0.18 4.22 6.73
C ASN A 144 -1.23 3.82 6.26
N ALA A 145 -1.38 3.50 4.98
CA ALA A 145 -2.62 2.97 4.42
C ALA A 145 -3.05 1.67 5.09
N LEU A 146 -2.15 0.69 5.24
CA LEU A 146 -2.45 -0.62 5.83
C LEU A 146 -2.81 -0.52 7.31
N ARG A 147 -2.09 0.31 8.08
CA ARG A 147 -2.45 0.61 9.47
C ARG A 147 -3.86 1.17 9.58
N ARG A 148 -4.21 2.10 8.69
CA ARG A 148 -5.57 2.67 8.67
C ARG A 148 -6.61 1.67 8.20
N LEU A 149 -6.28 0.84 7.21
CA LEU A 149 -7.14 -0.22 6.68
C LEU A 149 -7.49 -1.23 7.78
N ARG A 150 -6.49 -1.75 8.50
CA ARG A 150 -6.70 -2.65 9.65
C ARG A 150 -7.66 -2.05 10.69
N PHE A 151 -7.42 -0.80 11.08
CA PHE A 151 -8.29 -0.09 12.03
C PHE A 151 -9.74 0.03 11.56
N VAL A 152 -9.98 0.35 10.27
CA VAL A 152 -11.35 0.45 9.78
C VAL A 152 -12.00 -0.92 9.61
N THR A 153 -11.26 -1.94 9.18
CA THR A 153 -11.82 -3.30 9.01
C THR A 153 -12.18 -3.96 10.34
N GLU A 154 -11.39 -3.73 11.39
CA GLU A 154 -11.71 -4.22 12.75
C GLU A 154 -12.90 -3.49 13.38
N LYS A 155 -13.03 -2.19 13.11
CA LYS A 155 -14.09 -1.36 13.71
C LYS A 155 -15.44 -1.48 13.00
N TYR A 156 -15.43 -1.83 11.71
CA TYR A 156 -16.63 -1.93 10.87
C TYR A 156 -16.70 -3.33 10.24
N GLU A 157 -16.91 -4.35 11.08
CA GLU A 157 -17.29 -5.68 10.61
C GLU A 157 -18.62 -5.58 9.83
N GLY A 158 -18.63 -6.02 8.57
CA GLY A 158 -19.82 -6.05 7.72
C GLY A 158 -19.98 -4.83 6.81
N ILE A 159 -19.06 -4.70 5.84
CA ILE A 159 -19.37 -4.06 4.55
C ILE A 159 -19.66 -5.20 3.56
#